data_AF-A0A645CLJ9-F1
#
_entry.id   AF-A0A645CLJ9-F1
#
_cell.length_a   1.000
_cell.length_b   1.000
_cell.length_c   1.000
_cell.angle_alpha   90.00
_cell.angle_beta   90.00
_cell.angle_gamma   90.00
#
_symmetry.space_group_name_H-M   'P 1'
#
loop_
_entity.id
_entity.type
_entity.pdbx_description
1 polymer ?
#
loop_
_entity_poly.entity_id
_entity_poly.type
_entity_poly.pdbx_seq_one_letter_code
_entity_poly.pdbx_strand_id
1 'polypeptide(L)'
;MNLNLALEEIVSNIILYAYSIESPANKIFIEFIKTGSKLKFIISDYGKPFDPTTKDEPDITLEAVDRPIGGLGIFLVRQIMDDIAYSRENGMNKLILYKSV
;
A
#
# COMPACT_ATOMS: atom_id res chain seq x y z
N MET A 1 -17.40 -2.42 -2.30
CA MET A 1 -16.76 -3.60 -1.68
C MET A 1 -15.25 -3.68 -2.03
N ASN A 2 -14.55 -2.55 -2.24
CA ASN A 2 -13.16 -2.56 -2.75
C ASN A 2 -12.09 -2.23 -1.69
N LEU A 3 -12.50 -1.76 -0.50
CA LEU A 3 -11.56 -1.26 0.51
C LEU A 3 -10.67 -2.36 1.11
N ASN A 4 -11.24 -3.55 1.36
CA ASN A 4 -10.49 -4.70 1.87
C ASN A 4 -9.38 -5.11 0.91
N LEU A 5 -9.65 -5.07 -0.40
CA LEU A 5 -8.68 -5.42 -1.42
C LEU A 5 -7.50 -4.43 -1.45
N ALA A 6 -7.77 -3.12 -1.32
CA ALA A 6 -6.69 -2.14 -1.20
C ALA A 6 -5.81 -2.38 0.04
N LEU A 7 -6.41 -2.71 1.18
CA LEU A 7 -5.65 -3.01 2.40
C LEU A 7 -4.87 -4.34 2.29
N GLU A 8 -5.48 -5.36 1.71
CA GLU A 8 -4.86 -6.67 1.46
C GLU A 8 -3.61 -6.54 0.59
N GLU A 9 -3.68 -5.74 -0.49
CA GLU A 9 -2.55 -5.48 -1.37
C GLU A 9 -1.41 -4.78 -0.64
N ILE A 10 -1.70 -3.74 0.16
CA ILE A 10 -0.68 -3.02 0.92
C ILE A 10 -0.03 -3.93 1.98
N VAL A 11 -0.84 -4.63 2.77
CA VAL A 11 -0.33 -5.49 3.85
C VAL A 11 0.47 -6.67 3.27
N SER A 12 -0.03 -7.31 2.21
CA SER A 12 0.69 -8.39 1.54
C SER A 12 2.01 -7.90 0.96
N ASN A 13 2.06 -6.70 0.36
CA ASN A 13 3.31 -6.13 -0.14
C ASN A 13 4.33 -5.90 0.98
N ILE A 14 3.90 -5.43 2.16
CA ILE A 14 4.79 -5.25 3.30
C ILE A 14 5.34 -6.61 3.77
N ILE A 15 4.47 -7.61 3.94
CA ILE A 15 4.85 -8.95 4.41
C ILE A 15 5.83 -9.62 3.44
N LEU A 16 5.53 -9.59 2.14
CA LEU A 16 6.27 -10.34 1.13
C LEU A 16 7.58 -9.64 0.71
N TYR A 17 7.62 -8.30 0.74
CA TYR A 17 8.72 -7.55 0.13
C TYR A 17 9.45 -6.58 1.05
N ALA A 18 8.80 -6.06 2.11
CA ALA A 18 9.44 -5.06 2.97
C ALA A 18 10.31 -5.70 4.06
N TYR A 19 9.95 -6.89 4.52
CA TYR A 19 10.61 -7.56 5.64
C TYR A 19 11.51 -8.72 5.22
N SER A 20 12.68 -8.84 5.86
CA SER A 20 13.54 -10.02 5.73
C SER A 20 13.03 -11.15 6.62
N ILE A 21 13.09 -12.38 6.09
CA ILE A 21 12.72 -13.63 6.78
C ILE A 21 13.58 -13.85 8.04
N GLU A 22 14.76 -13.24 8.09
CA GLU A 22 15.75 -13.42 9.17
C GLU A 22 15.47 -12.57 10.43
N SER A 23 14.50 -11.65 10.37
CA SER A 23 14.17 -10.76 11.50
C SER A 23 12.83 -11.17 12.15
N PRO A 24 12.84 -11.79 13.35
CA PRO A 24 11.66 -12.44 13.92
C PRO A 24 10.64 -11.50 14.60
N ALA A 25 10.84 -10.18 14.58
CA ALA A 25 10.00 -9.21 15.31
C ALA A 25 9.43 -8.09 14.42
N ASN A 26 9.06 -8.41 13.19
CA ASN A 26 8.47 -7.44 12.27
C ASN A 26 7.00 -7.16 12.66
N LYS A 27 6.62 -5.88 12.75
CA LYS A 27 5.28 -5.43 13.16
C LYS A 27 4.71 -4.46 12.16
N ILE A 28 3.47 -4.71 11.75
CA ILE A 28 2.68 -3.80 10.93
C ILE A 28 1.63 -3.17 11.84
N PHE A 29 1.57 -1.84 11.83
CA PHE A 29 0.59 -1.06 12.59
C PHE A 29 -0.46 -0.54 11.61
N ILE A 30 -1.74 -0.73 11.94
CA ILE A 30 -2.85 -0.25 11.13
C ILE A 30 -3.77 0.56 12.03
N GLU A 31 -3.93 1.84 11.71
CA GLU A 31 -4.90 2.71 12.34
C GLU A 31 -6.02 3.05 11.36
N PHE A 32 -7.25 3.10 11.87
CA PHE A 32 -8.43 3.44 11.12
C PHE A 32 -9.17 4.59 11.80
N ILE A 33 -9.48 5.63 11.02
CA ILE A 33 -10.18 6.81 11.49
C ILE A 33 -11.33 7.10 10.51
N LYS A 34 -12.54 7.23 11.04
CA LYS A 34 -13.71 7.72 10.30
C LYS A 34 -14.10 9.10 10.80
N THR A 35 -14.20 10.06 9.89
CA THR A 35 -14.67 11.43 10.18
C THR A 35 -15.75 11.79 9.17
N GLY A 36 -17.02 11.78 9.61
CA GLY A 36 -18.17 11.94 8.72
C GLY A 36 -18.20 10.84 7.65
N SER A 37 -18.19 11.27 6.37
CA SER A 37 -18.12 10.40 5.19
C SER A 37 -16.69 10.13 4.71
N LYS A 38 -15.65 10.46 5.49
CA LYS A 38 -14.25 10.19 5.12
C LYS A 38 -13.65 9.12 6.00
N LEU A 39 -13.00 8.16 5.36
CA LEU A 39 -12.16 7.14 5.96
C LEU A 39 -10.69 7.49 5.73
N LYS A 40 -9.88 7.27 6.76
CA LYS A 40 -8.43 7.39 6.72
C LYS A 40 -7.83 6.11 7.31
N PHE A 41 -6.97 5.46 6.54
CA PHE A 41 -6.13 4.36 7.00
C PHE A 41 -4.70 4.85 7.11
N ILE A 42 -4.03 4.47 8.19
CA ILE A 42 -2.60 4.72 8.37
C ILE A 42 -1.95 3.35 8.58
N ILE A 43 -1.11 2.95 7.64
CA ILE A 43 -0.37 1.70 7.69
C ILE A 43 1.10 2.06 7.92
N SER A 44 1.70 1.52 8.98
CA SER A 44 3.10 1.78 9.32
C SER A 44 3.88 0.51 9.56
N ASP A 45 5.14 0.49 9.13
CA ASP A 45 6.03 -0.66 9.22
C ASP A 45 7.51 -0.21 9.29
N TYR A 46 8.39 -1.11 9.72
CA TYR A 46 9.84 -0.86 9.81
C TYR A 46 10.64 -1.55 8.70
N GLY A 47 9.95 -2.03 7.67
CA GLY A 47 10.56 -2.72 6.54
C GLY A 47 11.33 -1.76 5.63
N LYS A 48 11.81 -2.33 4.52
CA LYS A 48 12.47 -1.59 3.45
C LYS A 48 11.58 -0.43 2.97
N PRO A 49 12.14 0.76 2.71
CA PRO A 49 11.36 1.86 2.16
C PRO A 49 10.74 1.48 0.82
N PHE A 50 9.46 1.78 0.68
CA PHE A 50 8.72 1.63 -0.57
C PHE A 50 7.69 2.76 -0.66
N ASP A 51 7.89 3.67 -1.60
CA ASP A 51 6.97 4.78 -1.85
C ASP A 51 6.02 4.43 -3.00
N PRO A 52 4.76 4.05 -2.71
CA PRO A 52 3.79 3.70 -3.74
C PRO A 52 3.24 4.93 -4.49
N THR A 53 3.61 6.16 -4.15
CA THR A 53 3.20 7.39 -4.86
C THR A 53 4.11 7.71 -6.05
N THR A 54 5.34 7.19 -6.05
CA THR A 54 6.35 7.45 -7.10
C THR A 54 6.34 6.44 -8.24
N LYS A 55 5.61 5.33 -8.10
CA LYS A 55 5.51 4.29 -9.14
C LYS A 55 4.82 4.84 -10.40
N ASP A 56 5.42 4.58 -11.56
CA ASP A 56 4.75 4.78 -12.84
C ASP A 56 3.52 3.86 -12.96
N GLU A 57 2.51 4.31 -13.69
CA GLU A 57 1.35 3.49 -13.99
C GLU A 57 1.77 2.31 -14.88
N PRO A 58 1.38 1.07 -14.55
CA PRO A 58 1.67 -0.07 -15.40
C PRO A 58 0.93 0.11 -16.73
N ASP A 59 1.58 -0.24 -17.85
CA ASP A 59 0.90 -0.31 -19.13
C ASP A 59 -0.07 -1.49 -19.15
N ILE A 60 -1.35 -1.19 -18.89
CA ILE A 60 -2.44 -2.17 -18.87
C ILE A 60 -2.90 -2.58 -20.28
N THR A 61 -2.29 -2.03 -21.34
CA THR A 61 -2.57 -2.40 -22.73
C THR A 61 -1.71 -3.56 -23.24
N LEU A 62 -0.62 -3.88 -22.53
CA LEU A 62 0.21 -5.05 -22.81
C LEU A 62 -0.57 -6.34 -22.54
N GLU A 63 -0.30 -7.38 -23.33
CA GLU A 63 -0.78 -8.74 -23.08
C GLU A 63 -0.32 -9.21 -21.70
N ALA A 64 -1.11 -10.06 -21.04
CA ALA A 64 -0.81 -10.50 -19.67
C ALA A 64 0.57 -11.16 -19.51
N VAL A 65 1.09 -11.75 -20.59
CA VAL A 65 2.41 -12.40 -20.65
C VAL A 65 3.57 -11.41 -20.73
N ASP A 66 3.33 -10.22 -21.26
CA ASP A 66 4.35 -9.17 -21.49
C ASP A 66 4.37 -8.14 -20.36
N ARG A 67 3.40 -8.19 -19.44
CA ARG A 67 3.39 -7.33 -18.25
C ARG A 67 4.47 -7.77 -17.28
N PRO A 68 5.24 -6.82 -16.71
CA PRO A 68 6.13 -7.12 -15.60
C PRO A 68 5.34 -7.83 -14.48
N ILE A 69 5.88 -8.94 -13.96
CA ILE A 69 5.32 -9.60 -12.79
C ILE A 69 5.43 -8.62 -11.61
N GLY A 70 4.27 -8.22 -11.08
CA GLY A 70 4.17 -7.24 -9.99
C GLY A 70 3.98 -5.81 -10.48
N GLY A 71 2.94 -5.14 -9.98
CA GLY A 71 2.65 -3.73 -10.31
C GLY A 71 1.15 -3.41 -10.34
N LEU A 72 0.29 -4.41 -10.60
CA LEU A 72 -1.16 -4.22 -10.59
C LEU A 72 -1.72 -3.91 -9.20
N GLY A 73 -1.15 -4.47 -8.12
CA GLY A 73 -1.65 -4.25 -6.77
C GLY A 73 -1.66 -2.77 -6.37
N ILE A 74 -0.53 -2.08 -6.51
CA ILE A 74 -0.43 -0.64 -6.21
C ILE A 74 -1.29 0.20 -7.17
N PHE A 75 -1.33 -0.18 -8.46
CA PHE A 75 -2.23 0.47 -9.41
C PHE A 75 -3.70 0.37 -8.97
N LEU A 76 -4.12 -0.82 -8.54
CA LEU A 76 -5.47 -1.06 -8.05
C LEU A 76 -5.76 -0.26 -6.77
N VAL A 77 -4.81 -0.20 -5.84
CA VAL A 77 -4.93 0.63 -4.62
C VAL A 77 -5.18 2.10 -5.00
N ARG A 78 -4.46 2.62 -6.00
CA ARG A 78 -4.66 3.99 -6.53
C ARG A 78 -6.01 4.20 -7.20
N GLN A 79 -6.59 3.18 -7.83
CA GLN A 79 -7.94 3.25 -8.41
C GLN A 79 -9.04 3.16 -7.35
N ILE A 80 -8.78 2.46 -6.26
CA ILE A 80 -9.76 2.25 -5.18
C ILE A 80 -9.81 3.45 -4.24
N MET A 81 -8.65 3.99 -3.86
CA MET A 81 -8.52 5.09 -2.90
C MET A 81 -8.63 6.44 -3.60
N ASP A 82 -9.08 7.46 -2.88
CA ASP A 82 -9.21 8.80 -3.45
C ASP A 82 -7.89 9.58 -3.35
N ASP A 83 -7.08 9.28 -2.34
CA ASP A 83 -5.76 9.89 -2.14
C ASP A 83 -4.83 8.95 -1.37
N ILE A 84 -3.53 9.05 -1.64
CA ILE A 84 -2.46 8.24 -1.07
C ILE A 84 -1.27 9.15 -0.74
N ALA A 85 -0.82 9.13 0.51
CA ALA A 85 0.36 9.85 0.95
C ALA A 85 1.35 8.91 1.62
N TYR A 86 2.64 9.07 1.31
CA TYR A 86 3.72 8.31 1.93
C TYR A 86 4.69 9.25 2.64
N SER A 87 5.14 8.86 3.82
CA SER A 87 6.33 9.43 4.46
C SER A 87 7.16 8.34 5.11
N ARG A 88 8.43 8.66 5.37
CA ARG A 88 9.32 7.83 6.17
C ARG A 88 10.01 8.66 7.22
N GLU A 89 9.82 8.29 8.48
CA GLU A 89 10.35 9.02 9.63
C GLU A 89 10.95 8.01 10.61
N ASN A 90 12.17 8.26 11.10
CA ASN A 90 12.87 7.39 12.07
C ASN A 90 12.92 5.91 11.68
N GLY A 91 13.08 5.63 10.37
CA GLY A 91 13.12 4.26 9.85
C GLY A 91 11.77 3.57 9.72
N MET A 92 10.67 4.24 10.06
CA MET A 92 9.31 3.73 9.91
C MET A 92 8.67 4.28 8.65
N ASN A 93 8.20 3.38 7.77
CA ASN A 93 7.30 3.71 6.68
C ASN A 93 5.93 4.12 7.26
N LYS A 94 5.30 5.12 6.65
CA LYS A 94 3.93 5.51 6.95
C LYS A 94 3.18 5.79 5.65
N LEU A 95 2.23 4.91 5.34
CA LEU A 95 1.33 5.05 4.21
C LEU A 95 -0.05 5.47 4.71
N ILE A 96 -0.57 6.55 4.16
CA ILE A 96 -1.89 7.08 4.49
C ILE A 96 -2.78 6.92 3.26
N LEU A 97 -3.94 6.30 3.44
CA LEU A 97 -4.93 6.12 2.39
C LEU A 97 -6.23 6.81 2.79
N TYR A 98 -6.81 7.57 1.87
CA TYR A 98 -8.07 8.28 2.07
C TYR A 98 -9.19 7.73 1.18
N LYS A 99 -10.39 7.59 1.74
CA LYS A 99 -11.58 7.20 0.98
C LYS A 99 -12.86 7.85 1.48
N SER A 100 -13.65 8.41 0.58
CA SER A 100 -15.02 8.83 0.84
C SER A 100 -16.01 7.66 0.76
N VAL A 101 -16.91 7.56 1.73
CA VAL A 101 -17.96 6.53 1.88
C VAL A 101 -19.36 7.11 1.90
#